data_AF-A0A8T8K8F7-F1
#
_entry.id   AF-A0A8T8K8F7-F1
#
_cell.length_a   1.000
_cell.length_b   1.000
_cell.length_c   1.000
_cell.angle_alpha   90.00
_cell.angle_beta   90.00
_cell.angle_gamma   90.00
#
_symmetry.space_group_name_H-M   'P 1'
#
loop_
_entity.id
_entity.type
_entity.pdbx_description
1 polymer ?
#
loop_
_entity_poly.entity_id
_entity_poly.type
_entity_poly.pdbx_seq_one_letter_code
_entity_poly.pdbx_strand_id
1 'polypeptide(L)'
;MRIGVVVHGPHIVDSGYALKIIKLLQGYGEVKARLGGTMGRTAVHDAHLENIIDISSKRLPSASVDKFHDEGYDVLFLINYGKSSITGHGFGYKVFKRSRTKTALIQIERPGEADGSVIPWRKSLRPLAREIASKMELKLVLPSRIIKEIFHEGTDCGHQQGSKTYRKLVGVAPDENIFLNGIVVGKSTSDEVILVSENGTLTGIIGGEIKPHGVEKLGNIDLNEAVVKTGLLRRSNVIPRIIESSSNNSKMNISFLNHAAEDVYLLKNADYVVTVGDDTTLVAADILYRFNVPIIGITDGDLDQVVENGFKTSGSMIIELESGWDDIVGEKIFFELFKGKQTLEIDDIENFKREILHIINNTAAKYYIKQTLDS
;
A
#
# COMPACT_ATOMS: atom_id res chain seq x y z
N MET A 1 2.50 30.39 -9.95
CA MET A 1 1.53 29.49 -9.30
C MET A 1 2.28 28.50 -8.45
N ARG A 2 1.83 28.22 -7.24
CA ARG A 2 2.32 27.14 -6.38
C ARG A 2 1.42 25.93 -6.58
N ILE A 3 2.01 24.84 -7.07
CA ILE A 3 1.30 23.64 -7.50
C ILE A 3 1.69 22.46 -6.61
N GLY A 4 0.70 21.88 -5.93
CA GLY A 4 0.89 20.69 -5.10
C GLY A 4 0.49 19.43 -5.87
N VAL A 5 1.35 18.43 -5.94
CA VAL A 5 1.07 17.17 -6.64
C VAL A 5 1.00 16.03 -5.62
N VAL A 6 -0.16 15.41 -5.49
CA VAL A 6 -0.36 14.18 -4.71
C VAL A 6 -0.26 13.01 -5.67
N VAL A 7 0.79 12.22 -5.53
CA VAL A 7 1.02 11.02 -6.35
C VAL A 7 0.42 9.82 -5.64
N HIS A 8 -0.40 9.04 -6.35
CA HIS A 8 -1.06 7.87 -5.81
C HIS A 8 -0.76 6.59 -6.60
N GLY A 9 -0.38 5.55 -5.85
CA GLY A 9 -0.09 4.22 -6.38
C GLY A 9 1.31 4.09 -6.99
N PRO A 10 1.86 2.87 -7.07
CA PRO A 10 3.15 2.64 -7.72
C PRO A 10 3.09 2.80 -9.24
N HIS A 11 1.98 2.41 -9.87
CA HIS A 11 1.93 2.28 -11.32
C HIS A 11 2.03 3.61 -12.09
N ILE A 12 1.55 4.73 -11.52
CA ILE A 12 1.75 6.07 -12.11
C ILE A 12 3.24 6.46 -12.14
N VAL A 13 4.03 5.93 -11.20
CA VAL A 13 5.48 6.13 -11.11
C VAL A 13 6.19 5.17 -12.06
N ASP A 14 5.87 3.87 -11.99
CA ASP A 14 6.47 2.82 -12.82
C ASP A 14 6.27 3.06 -14.33
N SER A 15 5.13 3.62 -14.72
CA SER A 15 4.84 4.00 -16.12
C SER A 15 5.58 5.26 -16.60
N GLY A 16 6.32 5.94 -15.72
CA GLY A 16 7.03 7.18 -16.00
C GLY A 16 6.13 8.42 -16.13
N TYR A 17 4.80 8.28 -16.03
CA TYR A 17 3.87 9.39 -16.16
C TYR A 17 3.93 10.37 -15.00
N ALA A 18 4.26 9.92 -13.78
CA ALA A 18 4.45 10.82 -12.64
C ALA A 18 5.48 11.93 -12.97
N LEU A 19 6.65 11.54 -13.48
CA LEU A 19 7.69 12.50 -13.86
C LEU A 19 7.27 13.37 -15.05
N LYS A 20 6.63 12.79 -16.07
CA LYS A 20 6.12 13.55 -17.23
C LYS A 20 5.13 14.63 -16.81
N ILE A 21 4.19 14.30 -15.92
CA ILE A 21 3.19 15.25 -15.43
C ILE A 21 3.85 16.34 -14.57
N ILE A 22 4.75 15.97 -13.65
CA ILE A 22 5.46 16.95 -12.81
C ILE A 22 6.21 17.95 -13.69
N LYS A 23 6.93 17.48 -14.72
CA LYS A 23 7.64 18.35 -15.68
C LYS A 23 6.69 19.24 -16.49
N LEU A 24 5.55 18.71 -16.92
CA LEU A 24 4.52 19.51 -17.60
C LEU A 24 4.02 20.64 -16.69
N LEU A 25 3.73 20.33 -15.42
CA LEU A 25 3.21 21.30 -14.45
C LEU A 25 4.24 22.35 -14.04
N GLN A 26 5.54 22.04 -14.09
CA GLN A 26 6.61 23.03 -13.88
C GLN A 26 6.56 24.18 -14.89
N GLY A 27 6.00 23.96 -16.09
CA GLY A 27 5.73 25.01 -17.06
C GLY A 27 4.66 26.03 -16.62
N TYR A 28 3.90 25.75 -15.56
CA TYR A 28 2.83 26.60 -15.02
C TYR A 28 3.21 27.24 -13.68
N GLY A 29 4.28 26.79 -13.03
CA GLY A 29 4.69 27.33 -11.73
C GLY A 29 5.63 26.42 -10.93
N GLU A 30 5.79 26.76 -9.65
CA GLU A 30 6.58 25.97 -8.70
C GLU A 30 5.80 24.71 -8.32
N VAL A 31 6.40 23.54 -8.50
CA VAL A 31 5.76 22.24 -8.23
C VAL A 31 6.44 21.58 -7.03
N LYS A 32 5.63 21.12 -6.05
CA LYS A 32 6.07 20.13 -5.06
C LYS A 32 5.20 18.90 -5.13
N ALA A 33 5.81 17.73 -5.12
CA ALA A 33 5.13 16.44 -5.17
C ALA A 33 5.33 15.67 -3.87
N ARG A 34 4.32 14.88 -3.45
CA ARG A 34 4.40 13.96 -2.32
C ARG A 34 3.69 12.64 -2.60
N LEU A 35 4.18 11.58 -1.96
CA LEU A 35 3.59 10.24 -2.00
C LEU A 35 3.75 9.58 -0.63
N GLY A 36 2.64 9.10 -0.05
CA GLY A 36 2.64 8.49 1.29
C GLY A 36 2.35 6.99 1.37
N GLY A 37 2.07 6.31 0.25
CA GLY A 37 1.72 4.88 0.24
C GLY A 37 2.93 3.96 0.09
N THR A 38 3.02 2.89 0.89
CA THR A 38 4.18 1.98 0.98
C THR A 38 4.72 1.55 -0.40
N MET A 39 3.92 0.88 -1.23
CA MET A 39 4.38 0.44 -2.56
C MET A 39 4.69 1.58 -3.51
N GLY A 40 4.02 2.72 -3.37
CA GLY A 40 4.36 3.89 -4.18
C GLY A 40 5.71 4.48 -3.81
N ARG A 41 6.11 4.43 -2.53
CA ARG A 41 7.48 4.81 -2.10
C ARG A 41 8.51 3.89 -2.75
N THR A 42 8.17 2.60 -2.86
CA THR A 42 9.01 1.60 -3.51
C THR A 42 9.20 1.92 -4.99
N ALA A 43 8.13 2.31 -5.67
CA ALA A 43 8.21 2.76 -7.06
C ALA A 43 9.01 4.05 -7.24
N VAL A 44 8.89 5.02 -6.32
CA VAL A 44 9.70 6.25 -6.35
C VAL A 44 11.18 5.93 -6.17
N HIS A 45 11.51 5.01 -5.27
CA HIS A 45 12.88 4.52 -5.07
C HIS A 45 13.44 3.81 -6.31
N ASP A 46 12.68 2.91 -6.91
CA ASP A 46 13.12 2.20 -8.13
C ASP A 46 13.31 3.18 -9.30
N ALA A 47 12.53 4.26 -9.36
CA ALA A 47 12.57 5.25 -10.42
C ALA A 47 13.58 6.41 -10.21
N HIS A 48 14.34 6.43 -9.11
CA HIS A 48 15.24 7.53 -8.72
C HIS A 48 14.54 8.90 -8.57
N LEU A 49 13.32 8.91 -8.03
CA LEU A 49 12.49 10.10 -7.95
C LEU A 49 12.36 10.71 -6.55
N GLU A 50 13.14 10.26 -5.56
CA GLU A 50 13.06 10.72 -4.16
C GLU A 50 13.41 12.20 -4.00
N ASN A 51 14.26 12.73 -4.89
CA ASN A 51 14.62 14.14 -4.93
C ASN A 51 13.52 15.01 -5.57
N ILE A 52 12.52 14.40 -6.19
CA ILE A 52 11.43 15.07 -6.92
C ILE A 52 10.09 14.88 -6.19
N ILE A 53 9.86 13.70 -5.61
CA ILE A 53 8.64 13.30 -4.92
C ILE A 53 9.00 13.03 -3.46
N ASP A 54 8.45 13.84 -2.55
CA ASP A 54 8.63 13.66 -1.11
C ASP A 54 7.93 12.36 -0.66
N ILE A 55 8.75 11.40 -0.21
CA ILE A 55 8.35 10.10 0.34
C ILE A 55 8.75 9.94 1.82
N SER A 56 9.02 11.05 2.51
CA SER A 56 9.49 11.03 3.90
C SER A 56 8.43 10.67 4.92
N SER A 57 7.13 10.84 4.60
CA SER A 57 6.04 10.58 5.54
C SER A 57 4.93 9.72 4.95
N LYS A 58 4.51 8.70 5.71
CA LYS A 58 3.32 7.89 5.42
C LYS A 58 2.06 8.74 5.64
N ARG A 59 1.31 8.99 4.58
CA ARG A 59 0.07 9.80 4.60
C ARG A 59 -0.94 9.29 3.60
N LEU A 60 -2.22 9.38 3.97
CA LEU A 60 -3.31 9.17 3.03
C LEU A 60 -3.34 10.29 1.97
N PRO A 61 -3.86 10.01 0.76
CA PRO A 61 -3.98 11.02 -0.29
C PRO A 61 -4.82 12.24 0.14
N SER A 62 -5.93 12.05 0.86
CA SER A 62 -6.74 13.17 1.39
C SER A 62 -5.97 14.01 2.42
N ALA A 63 -5.22 13.38 3.32
CA ALA A 63 -4.35 14.09 4.27
C ALA A 63 -3.21 14.85 3.57
N SER A 64 -2.73 14.33 2.44
CA SER A 64 -1.72 14.98 1.59
C SER A 64 -2.29 16.21 0.88
N VAL A 65 -3.54 16.14 0.42
CA VAL A 65 -4.31 17.27 -0.13
C VAL A 65 -4.49 18.35 0.94
N ASP A 66 -5.00 18.00 2.13
CA ASP A 66 -5.19 18.93 3.23
C ASP A 66 -3.88 19.63 3.61
N LYS A 67 -2.77 18.88 3.72
CA LYS A 67 -1.49 19.49 4.09
C LYS A 67 -0.97 20.46 3.02
N PHE A 68 -1.18 20.20 1.73
CA PHE A 68 -0.81 21.19 0.70
C PHE A 68 -1.70 22.44 0.79
N HIS A 69 -2.97 22.27 1.14
CA HIS A 69 -3.85 23.41 1.39
C HIS A 69 -3.32 24.28 2.53
N ASP A 70 -2.97 23.65 3.67
CA ASP A 70 -2.42 24.34 4.84
C ASP A 70 -1.10 25.07 4.54
N GLU A 71 -0.30 24.54 3.60
CA GLU A 71 0.94 25.16 3.12
C GLU A 71 0.73 26.29 2.08
N GLY A 72 -0.53 26.60 1.73
CA GLY A 72 -0.91 27.74 0.89
C GLY A 72 -0.69 27.53 -0.61
N TYR A 73 -0.90 26.32 -1.14
CA TYR A 73 -0.79 26.05 -2.58
C TYR A 73 -2.05 26.50 -3.34
N ASP A 74 -1.84 27.05 -4.55
CA ASP A 74 -2.91 27.66 -5.36
C ASP A 74 -3.82 26.60 -6.01
N VAL A 75 -3.22 25.52 -6.50
CA VAL A 75 -3.90 24.41 -7.16
C VAL A 75 -3.21 23.09 -6.83
N LEU A 76 -4.02 22.05 -6.69
CA LEU A 76 -3.58 20.71 -6.37
C LEU A 76 -3.90 19.76 -7.52
N PHE A 77 -2.96 18.86 -7.81
CA PHE A 77 -3.13 17.77 -8.77
C PHE A 77 -3.06 16.43 -8.04
N LEU A 78 -4.13 15.64 -8.14
CA LEU A 78 -4.11 14.23 -7.77
C LEU A 78 -3.78 13.41 -9.02
N ILE A 79 -2.63 12.75 -9.04
CA ILE A 79 -2.24 11.91 -10.17
C ILE A 79 -2.33 10.45 -9.78
N ASN A 80 -3.03 9.66 -10.59
CA ASN A 80 -3.32 8.26 -10.30
C ASN A 80 -3.39 7.43 -11.59
N TYR A 81 -3.15 6.14 -11.44
CA TYR A 81 -3.29 5.16 -12.51
C TYR A 81 -4.07 3.95 -11.98
N GLY A 82 -5.39 4.09 -11.97
CA GLY A 82 -6.33 3.06 -11.56
C GLY A 82 -6.32 1.85 -12.49
N LYS A 83 -6.93 0.75 -12.02
CA LYS A 83 -7.14 -0.47 -12.82
C LYS A 83 -8.07 -0.20 -14.00
N SER A 84 -9.06 0.65 -13.78
CA SER A 84 -9.99 1.18 -14.76
C SER A 84 -10.28 2.65 -14.47
N SER A 85 -10.84 3.38 -15.45
CA SER A 85 -11.37 4.73 -15.21
C SER A 85 -12.38 4.76 -14.05
N ILE A 86 -13.22 3.73 -13.89
CA ILE A 86 -14.19 3.62 -12.79
C ILE A 86 -13.48 3.62 -11.42
N THR A 87 -12.44 2.79 -11.24
CA THR A 87 -11.67 2.75 -9.98
C THR A 87 -11.00 4.10 -9.71
N GLY A 88 -10.38 4.67 -10.74
CA GLY A 88 -9.69 5.95 -10.67
C GLY A 88 -10.61 7.11 -10.31
N HIS A 89 -11.72 7.26 -11.03
CA HIS A 89 -12.72 8.30 -10.78
C HIS A 89 -13.34 8.15 -9.39
N GLY A 90 -13.68 6.93 -8.98
CA GLY A 90 -14.20 6.64 -7.65
C GLY A 90 -13.21 6.99 -6.54
N PHE A 91 -11.92 6.69 -6.74
CA PHE A 91 -10.85 7.08 -5.81
C PHE A 91 -10.73 8.61 -5.70
N GLY A 92 -10.66 9.33 -6.81
CA GLY A 92 -10.58 10.78 -6.80
C GLY A 92 -11.76 11.46 -6.13
N TYR A 93 -12.98 10.94 -6.35
CA TYR A 93 -14.18 11.41 -5.66
C TYR A 93 -14.06 11.25 -4.14
N LYS A 94 -13.62 10.08 -3.68
CA LYS A 94 -13.42 9.80 -2.24
C LYS A 94 -12.37 10.71 -1.63
N VAL A 95 -11.24 10.94 -2.31
CA VAL A 95 -10.20 11.87 -1.86
C VAL A 95 -10.74 13.30 -1.76
N PHE A 96 -11.44 13.76 -2.80
CA PHE A 96 -12.02 15.10 -2.81
C PHE A 96 -13.06 15.29 -1.70
N LYS A 97 -13.96 14.32 -1.50
CA LYS A 97 -14.98 14.39 -0.43
C LYS A 97 -14.36 14.38 0.96
N ARG A 98 -13.33 13.56 1.20
CA ARG A 98 -12.64 13.46 2.50
C ARG A 98 -11.70 14.65 2.77
N SER A 99 -11.32 15.43 1.77
CA SER A 99 -10.51 16.63 1.98
C SER A 99 -11.33 17.73 2.69
N ARG A 100 -10.77 18.33 3.74
CA ARG A 100 -11.49 19.27 4.61
C ARG A 100 -11.94 20.53 3.90
N THR A 101 -11.13 21.01 2.95
CA THR A 101 -11.36 22.32 2.34
C THR A 101 -11.97 22.25 0.94
N LYS A 102 -12.38 21.04 0.51
CA LYS A 102 -12.85 20.74 -0.84
C LYS A 102 -11.96 21.44 -1.86
N THR A 103 -10.64 21.31 -1.72
CA THR A 103 -9.63 22.23 -2.27
C THR A 103 -9.70 22.37 -3.79
N ALA A 104 -8.99 23.34 -4.36
CA ALA A 104 -8.80 23.46 -5.80
C ALA A 104 -8.03 22.24 -6.37
N LEU A 105 -8.75 21.14 -6.62
CA LEU A 105 -8.20 19.86 -7.01
C LEU A 105 -8.53 19.51 -8.47
N ILE A 106 -7.51 19.17 -9.25
CA ILE A 106 -7.61 18.51 -10.55
C ILE A 106 -7.09 17.08 -10.37
N GLN A 107 -7.79 16.09 -10.92
CA GLN A 107 -7.26 14.73 -11.03
C GLN A 107 -6.79 14.46 -12.45
N ILE A 108 -5.66 13.79 -12.59
CA ILE A 108 -5.20 13.18 -13.85
C ILE A 108 -5.20 11.67 -13.63
N GLU A 109 -6.00 10.97 -14.43
CA GLU A 109 -6.31 9.56 -14.26
C GLU A 109 -5.89 8.75 -15.50
N ARG A 110 -5.16 7.65 -15.27
CA ARG A 110 -4.71 6.70 -16.30
C ARG A 110 -4.13 7.39 -17.56
N PRO A 111 -3.14 8.29 -17.41
CA PRO A 111 -2.53 8.93 -18.57
C PRO A 111 -1.92 7.87 -19.50
N GLY A 112 -2.08 8.06 -20.82
CA GLY A 112 -1.63 7.11 -21.84
C GLY A 112 -2.63 6.02 -22.22
N GLU A 113 -3.71 5.85 -21.45
CA GLU A 113 -4.79 4.91 -21.78
C GLU A 113 -5.87 5.58 -22.64
N ALA A 114 -6.58 4.78 -23.43
CA ALA A 114 -7.69 5.27 -24.25
C ALA A 114 -8.85 5.87 -23.42
N ASP A 115 -8.99 5.46 -22.15
CA ASP A 115 -9.94 6.03 -21.18
C ASP A 115 -9.31 7.01 -20.19
N GLY A 116 -8.04 7.40 -20.42
CA GLY A 116 -7.33 8.40 -19.64
C GLY A 116 -8.05 9.74 -19.61
N SER A 117 -8.05 10.41 -18.45
CA SER A 117 -8.90 11.58 -18.24
C SER A 117 -8.33 12.61 -17.27
N VAL A 118 -8.82 13.84 -17.41
CA VAL A 118 -8.58 14.96 -16.49
C VAL A 118 -9.91 15.41 -15.90
N ILE A 119 -9.98 15.51 -14.57
CA ILE A 119 -11.20 15.80 -13.82
C ILE A 119 -10.99 17.06 -12.96
N PRO A 120 -11.65 18.19 -13.29
CA PRO A 120 -11.65 19.36 -12.42
C PRO A 120 -12.71 19.21 -11.33
N TRP A 121 -12.33 18.82 -10.12
CA TRP A 121 -13.25 18.67 -8.98
C TRP A 121 -13.89 20.00 -8.56
N ARG A 122 -13.33 21.14 -8.99
CA ARG A 122 -13.97 22.46 -8.92
C ARG A 122 -14.26 23.05 -10.29
N LYS A 123 -15.44 23.68 -10.43
CA LYS A 123 -15.85 24.38 -11.67
C LYS A 123 -14.87 25.47 -12.10
N SER A 124 -14.26 26.18 -11.15
CA SER A 124 -13.27 27.23 -11.42
C SER A 124 -12.01 26.72 -12.12
N LEU A 125 -11.68 25.43 -11.99
CA LEU A 125 -10.49 24.83 -12.58
C LEU A 125 -10.70 24.26 -13.98
N ARG A 126 -11.92 24.33 -14.52
CA ARG A 126 -12.24 23.80 -15.86
C ARG A 126 -11.36 24.36 -16.98
N PRO A 127 -10.99 25.66 -17.01
CA PRO A 127 -10.08 26.17 -18.03
C PRO A 127 -8.71 25.48 -17.99
N LEU A 128 -8.08 25.43 -16.83
CA LEU A 128 -6.78 24.78 -16.63
C LEU A 128 -6.86 23.28 -16.93
N ALA A 129 -7.88 22.58 -16.43
CA ALA A 129 -8.08 21.16 -16.70
C ALA A 129 -8.26 20.86 -18.19
N ARG A 130 -8.95 21.72 -18.95
CA ARG A 130 -9.09 21.58 -20.41
C ARG A 130 -7.75 21.73 -21.12
N GLU A 131 -6.94 22.69 -20.70
CA GLU A 131 -5.61 22.89 -21.27
C GLU A 131 -4.70 21.68 -21.02
N ILE A 132 -4.66 21.19 -19.78
CA ILE A 132 -3.90 19.99 -19.40
C ILE A 132 -4.41 18.77 -20.17
N ALA A 133 -5.73 18.57 -20.27
CA ALA A 133 -6.33 17.50 -21.05
C ALA A 133 -5.88 17.55 -22.52
N SER A 134 -5.87 18.73 -23.13
CA SER A 134 -5.41 18.91 -24.51
C SER A 134 -3.93 18.58 -24.68
N LYS A 135 -3.05 19.05 -23.77
CA LYS A 135 -1.60 18.82 -23.86
C LYS A 135 -1.20 17.36 -23.63
N MET A 136 -2.01 16.63 -22.88
CA MET A 136 -1.77 15.22 -22.56
C MET A 136 -2.61 14.26 -23.42
N GLU A 137 -3.41 14.78 -24.35
CA GLU A 137 -4.33 14.00 -25.19
C GLU A 137 -5.32 13.14 -24.37
N LEU A 138 -5.81 13.70 -23.26
CA LEU A 138 -6.72 13.04 -22.33
C LEU A 138 -8.15 13.57 -22.45
N LYS A 139 -9.11 12.75 -22.01
CA LYS A 139 -10.53 13.15 -21.97
C LYS A 139 -10.79 14.10 -20.81
N LEU A 140 -11.40 15.25 -21.07
CA LEU A 140 -11.94 16.10 -20.00
C LEU A 140 -13.25 15.49 -19.48
N VAL A 141 -13.28 15.05 -18.22
CA VAL A 141 -14.46 14.45 -17.58
C VAL A 141 -14.96 15.36 -16.46
N LEU A 142 -16.27 15.62 -16.42
CA LEU A 142 -16.87 16.48 -15.40
C LEU A 142 -17.23 15.67 -14.14
N PRO A 143 -17.03 16.22 -12.92
CA PRO A 143 -17.40 15.54 -11.67
C PRO A 143 -18.86 15.08 -11.62
N SER A 144 -19.79 15.87 -12.19
CA SER A 144 -21.23 15.52 -12.20
C SER A 144 -21.52 14.22 -12.95
N ARG A 145 -20.73 13.91 -13.98
CA ARG A 145 -20.85 12.66 -14.73
C ARG A 145 -20.44 11.48 -13.86
N ILE A 146 -19.30 11.60 -13.18
CA ILE A 146 -18.78 10.58 -12.26
C ILE A 146 -19.77 10.29 -11.14
N ILE A 147 -20.31 11.33 -10.51
CA ILE A 147 -21.29 11.17 -9.41
C ILE A 147 -22.54 10.44 -9.90
N LYS A 148 -23.04 10.78 -11.09
CA LYS A 148 -24.23 10.14 -11.67
C LYS A 148 -23.98 8.67 -12.04
N GLU A 149 -22.86 8.39 -12.69
CA GLU A 149 -22.54 7.06 -13.23
C GLU A 149 -22.11 6.08 -12.15
N ILE A 150 -21.34 6.52 -11.14
CA ILE A 150 -20.72 5.63 -10.14
C ILE A 150 -21.48 5.63 -8.80
N PHE A 151 -22.08 6.75 -8.40
CA PHE A 151 -22.62 6.96 -7.05
C PHE A 151 -24.12 7.32 -7.02
N HIS A 152 -24.87 7.05 -8.10
CA HIS A 152 -26.33 7.21 -8.26
C HIS A 152 -27.00 8.21 -7.28
N GLU A 153 -27.07 9.49 -7.65
CA GLU A 153 -27.66 10.58 -6.84
C GLU A 153 -26.95 10.90 -5.51
N GLY A 154 -25.70 10.49 -5.35
CA GLY A 154 -24.83 10.96 -4.27
C GLY A 154 -24.93 10.16 -2.98
N THR A 155 -25.55 8.98 -3.01
CA THR A 155 -25.42 7.98 -1.95
C THR A 155 -23.95 7.59 -1.85
N ASP A 156 -23.32 8.03 -0.76
CA ASP A 156 -22.04 7.46 -0.39
C ASP A 156 -22.19 5.96 -0.23
N CYS A 157 -21.14 5.25 -0.58
CA CYS A 157 -21.12 3.80 -0.55
C CYS A 157 -21.46 3.20 0.83
N GLY A 158 -21.46 4.02 1.89
CA GLY A 158 -21.76 3.67 3.27
C GLY A 158 -23.23 3.91 3.63
N HIS A 159 -23.94 2.91 4.14
CA HIS A 159 -25.18 3.13 4.88
C HIS A 159 -25.20 2.33 6.17
N GLN A 160 -25.88 2.86 7.19
CA GLN A 160 -26.02 2.20 8.48
C GLN A 160 -27.49 1.79 8.68
N GLN A 161 -27.69 0.55 9.09
CA GLN A 161 -28.99 0.00 9.43
C GLN A 161 -28.89 -0.69 10.80
N GLY A 162 -29.36 -0.02 11.84
CA GLY A 162 -29.19 -0.49 13.23
C GLY A 162 -27.71 -0.61 13.61
N SER A 163 -27.31 -1.81 14.06
CA SER A 163 -25.93 -2.18 14.42
C SER A 163 -25.03 -2.43 13.19
N LYS A 164 -25.59 -2.51 11.99
CA LYS A 164 -24.87 -2.88 10.78
C LYS A 164 -24.46 -1.68 9.94
N THR A 165 -23.24 -1.70 9.44
CA THR A 165 -22.71 -0.75 8.47
C THR A 165 -22.39 -1.50 7.19
N TYR A 166 -22.86 -0.96 6.07
CA TYR A 166 -22.66 -1.52 4.74
C TYR A 166 -21.81 -0.56 3.93
N ARG A 167 -20.72 -1.03 3.33
CA ARG A 167 -19.87 -0.21 2.46
C ARG A 167 -19.68 -0.87 1.09
N LYS A 168 -20.32 -0.31 0.06
CA LYS A 168 -20.11 -0.68 -1.34
C LYS A 168 -18.70 -0.33 -1.81
N LEU A 169 -18.04 -1.26 -2.49
CA LEU A 169 -16.75 -1.02 -3.15
C LEU A 169 -16.98 -0.60 -4.61
N VAL A 170 -16.01 0.10 -5.19
CA VAL A 170 -16.12 0.68 -6.53
C VAL A 170 -14.99 0.14 -7.40
N GLY A 171 -15.35 -0.42 -8.56
CA GLY A 171 -14.40 -0.93 -9.56
C GLY A 171 -13.58 -2.12 -9.05
N VAL A 172 -14.24 -3.02 -8.33
CA VAL A 172 -13.71 -4.34 -7.97
C VAL A 172 -13.93 -5.27 -9.15
N ALA A 173 -12.98 -6.16 -9.40
CA ALA A 173 -13.16 -7.28 -10.34
C ALA A 173 -13.28 -8.58 -9.54
N PRO A 174 -13.91 -9.64 -10.09
CA PRO A 174 -13.83 -10.97 -9.49
C PRO A 174 -12.38 -11.40 -9.31
N ASP A 175 -12.13 -12.26 -8.32
CA ASP A 175 -10.82 -12.84 -8.00
C ASP A 175 -9.79 -11.84 -7.45
N GLU A 176 -10.23 -10.72 -6.88
CA GLU A 176 -9.35 -9.73 -6.25
C GLU A 176 -9.33 -9.87 -4.73
N ASN A 177 -8.14 -9.86 -4.14
CA ASN A 177 -7.99 -9.71 -2.69
C ASN A 177 -8.61 -8.39 -2.22
N ILE A 178 -9.22 -8.41 -1.05
CA ILE A 178 -9.84 -7.25 -0.41
C ILE A 178 -9.03 -6.92 0.84
N PHE A 179 -8.42 -5.74 0.85
CA PHE A 179 -7.63 -5.25 1.97
C PHE A 179 -8.42 -4.23 2.77
N LEU A 180 -8.41 -4.39 4.10
CA LEU A 180 -8.86 -3.39 5.06
C LEU A 180 -7.71 -2.98 5.97
N ASN A 181 -7.39 -1.68 5.98
CA ASN A 181 -6.28 -1.11 6.75
C ASN A 181 -4.92 -1.82 6.54
N GLY A 182 -4.73 -2.49 5.40
CA GLY A 182 -3.50 -3.21 5.05
C GLY A 182 -3.56 -4.73 5.26
N ILE A 183 -4.65 -5.26 5.81
CA ILE A 183 -4.83 -6.70 6.06
C ILE A 183 -5.79 -7.28 5.01
N VAL A 184 -5.45 -8.44 4.43
CA VAL A 184 -6.35 -9.18 3.54
C VAL A 184 -7.46 -9.80 4.38
N VAL A 185 -8.71 -9.42 4.11
CA VAL A 185 -9.89 -9.89 4.88
C VAL A 185 -10.82 -10.79 4.07
N GLY A 186 -10.46 -11.07 2.83
CA GLY A 186 -11.28 -11.83 1.92
C GLY A 186 -10.95 -11.57 0.46
N LYS A 187 -11.78 -12.15 -0.41
CA LYS A 187 -11.61 -12.10 -1.87
C LYS A 187 -12.94 -11.83 -2.54
N SER A 188 -12.94 -11.06 -3.63
CA SER A 188 -14.15 -10.82 -4.40
C SER A 188 -14.51 -12.02 -5.28
N THR A 189 -15.81 -12.30 -5.38
CA THR A 189 -16.39 -13.28 -6.30
C THR A 189 -17.24 -12.61 -7.38
N SER A 190 -17.56 -11.31 -7.22
CA SER A 190 -18.22 -10.47 -8.22
C SER A 190 -17.54 -9.10 -8.33
N ASP A 191 -18.00 -8.30 -9.30
CA ASP A 191 -17.67 -6.88 -9.45
C ASP A 191 -18.50 -5.97 -8.53
N GLU A 192 -19.62 -6.48 -8.02
CA GLU A 192 -20.54 -5.82 -7.09
C GLU A 192 -20.30 -6.28 -5.65
N VAL A 193 -19.36 -5.62 -4.97
CA VAL A 193 -18.92 -5.99 -3.62
C VAL A 193 -19.42 -5.00 -2.56
N ILE A 194 -19.97 -5.52 -1.46
CA ILE A 194 -20.40 -4.74 -0.29
C ILE A 194 -19.82 -5.36 0.98
N LEU A 195 -19.03 -4.57 1.72
CA LEU A 195 -18.53 -4.95 3.04
C LEU A 195 -19.63 -4.73 4.08
N VAL A 196 -19.77 -5.67 5.01
CA VAL A 196 -20.74 -5.60 6.10
C VAL A 196 -20.01 -5.72 7.42
N SER A 197 -20.16 -4.73 8.29
CA SER A 197 -19.72 -4.81 9.68
C SER A 197 -20.88 -4.69 10.64
N GLU A 198 -20.79 -5.36 11.78
CA GLU A 198 -21.75 -5.27 12.88
C GLU A 198 -21.00 -4.97 14.18
N ASN A 199 -21.39 -3.92 14.89
CA ASN A 199 -20.74 -3.48 16.14
C ASN A 199 -19.21 -3.32 16.03
N GLY A 200 -18.74 -2.87 14.86
CA GLY A 200 -17.32 -2.68 14.58
C GLY A 200 -16.56 -3.95 14.19
N THR A 201 -17.20 -5.11 14.01
CA THR A 201 -16.55 -6.32 13.49
C THR A 201 -16.98 -6.55 12.04
N LEU A 202 -16.05 -6.84 11.13
CA LEU A 202 -16.43 -7.26 9.78
C LEU A 202 -17.14 -8.62 9.86
N THR A 203 -18.41 -8.68 9.46
CA THR A 203 -19.24 -9.90 9.56
C THR A 203 -19.54 -10.52 8.20
N GLY A 204 -19.29 -9.82 7.09
CA GLY A 204 -19.52 -10.38 5.77
C GLY A 204 -19.02 -9.52 4.62
N ILE A 205 -18.90 -10.17 3.46
CA ILE A 205 -18.60 -9.56 2.18
C ILE A 205 -19.66 -10.06 1.20
N ILE A 206 -20.61 -9.23 0.83
CA ILE A 206 -21.57 -9.55 -0.24
C ILE A 206 -20.83 -9.41 -1.56
N GLY A 207 -20.94 -10.38 -2.46
CA GLY A 207 -20.14 -10.43 -3.69
C GLY A 207 -18.68 -10.85 -3.46
N GLY A 208 -18.40 -11.49 -2.32
CA GLY A 208 -17.08 -12.02 -1.99
C GLY A 208 -17.12 -13.08 -0.90
N GLU A 209 -15.95 -13.55 -0.53
CA GLU A 209 -15.71 -14.53 0.51
C GLU A 209 -14.84 -13.91 1.60
N ILE A 210 -15.23 -14.12 2.86
CA ILE A 210 -14.47 -13.62 4.01
C ILE A 210 -13.30 -14.57 4.30
N LYS A 211 -12.12 -14.01 4.64
CA LYS A 211 -10.98 -14.77 5.18
C LYS A 211 -11.04 -14.64 6.71
N PRO A 212 -11.51 -15.65 7.47
CA PRO A 212 -11.77 -15.51 8.91
C PRO A 212 -10.53 -15.04 9.69
N HIS A 213 -9.39 -15.66 9.41
CA HIS A 213 -8.13 -15.32 10.05
C HIS A 213 -7.68 -13.86 9.79
N GLY A 214 -7.93 -13.34 8.58
CA GLY A 214 -7.68 -11.93 8.26
C GLY A 214 -8.59 -10.97 9.02
N VAL A 215 -9.83 -11.37 9.30
CA VAL A 215 -10.78 -10.59 10.11
C VAL A 215 -10.41 -10.61 11.59
N GLU A 216 -9.96 -11.75 12.10
CA GLU A 216 -9.41 -11.86 13.46
C GLU A 216 -8.22 -10.91 13.63
N LYS A 217 -7.29 -10.90 12.68
CA LYS A 217 -6.14 -9.98 12.64
C LYS A 217 -6.55 -8.51 12.50
N LEU A 218 -7.63 -8.21 11.77
CA LEU A 218 -8.13 -6.84 11.61
C LEU A 218 -8.69 -6.27 12.92
N GLY A 219 -9.42 -7.08 13.69
CA GLY A 219 -10.09 -6.64 14.91
C GLY A 219 -11.22 -5.63 14.65
N ASN A 220 -11.39 -4.67 15.56
CA ASN A 220 -12.45 -3.66 15.46
C ASN A 220 -12.16 -2.64 14.34
N ILE A 221 -13.18 -2.34 13.54
CA ILE A 221 -13.10 -1.51 12.35
C ILE A 221 -14.34 -0.61 12.20
N ASP A 222 -14.08 0.66 11.90
CA ASP A 222 -15.09 1.53 11.30
C ASP A 222 -14.98 1.46 9.78
N LEU A 223 -15.95 0.81 9.13
CA LEU A 223 -15.98 0.70 7.68
C LEU A 223 -16.03 2.06 6.98
N ASN A 224 -16.56 3.12 7.58
CA ASN A 224 -16.62 4.42 6.92
C ASN A 224 -15.24 5.07 6.81
N GLU A 225 -14.37 4.85 7.80
CA GLU A 225 -13.02 5.41 7.84
C GLU A 225 -11.97 4.50 7.22
N ALA A 226 -12.20 3.18 7.25
CA ALA A 226 -11.28 2.16 6.77
C ALA A 226 -10.64 2.49 5.40
N VAL A 227 -9.35 2.19 5.27
CA VAL A 227 -8.65 2.23 3.98
C VAL A 227 -8.91 0.92 3.28
N VAL A 228 -9.55 0.99 2.11
CA VAL A 228 -9.85 -0.19 1.29
C VAL A 228 -8.97 -0.20 0.06
N LYS A 229 -8.39 -1.35 -0.25
CA LYS A 229 -7.71 -1.62 -1.53
C LYS A 229 -8.19 -2.97 -2.07
N THR A 230 -8.19 -3.14 -3.39
CA THR A 230 -8.46 -4.45 -4.00
C THR A 230 -7.48 -4.80 -5.11
N GLY A 231 -7.19 -6.09 -5.23
CA GLY A 231 -6.20 -6.64 -6.16
C GLY A 231 -4.76 -6.44 -5.67
N LEU A 232 -3.80 -6.58 -6.58
CA LEU A 232 -2.38 -6.52 -6.28
C LEU A 232 -1.91 -5.13 -5.81
N LEU A 233 -0.98 -5.11 -4.85
CA LEU A 233 -0.44 -3.86 -4.30
C LEU A 233 0.50 -3.13 -5.30
N ARG A 234 1.15 -3.90 -6.19
CA ARG A 234 1.95 -3.42 -7.32
C ARG A 234 1.90 -4.47 -8.44
N ARG A 235 1.52 -4.05 -9.64
CA ARG A 235 1.30 -4.91 -10.83
C ARG A 235 2.39 -4.82 -11.89
N SER A 236 3.30 -3.85 -11.74
CA SER A 236 4.36 -3.66 -12.72
C SER A 236 5.49 -4.65 -12.47
N ASN A 237 5.95 -5.31 -13.53
CA ASN A 237 7.24 -5.96 -13.53
C ASN A 237 8.33 -4.89 -13.47
N VAL A 238 9.14 -4.92 -12.41
CA VAL A 238 10.16 -3.92 -12.13
C VAL A 238 11.50 -4.56 -11.93
N ILE A 239 12.56 -3.82 -12.27
CA ILE A 239 13.92 -4.15 -11.87
C ILE A 239 14.18 -3.34 -10.60
N PRO A 240 14.28 -3.98 -9.42
CA PRO A 240 14.49 -3.25 -8.18
C PRO A 240 15.84 -2.52 -8.21
N ARG A 241 15.86 -1.31 -7.66
CA ARG A 241 17.12 -0.61 -7.43
C ARG A 241 17.64 -0.95 -6.04
N ILE A 242 18.80 -1.59 -5.98
CA ILE A 242 19.52 -1.85 -4.74
C ILE A 242 20.34 -0.62 -4.38
N ILE A 243 20.19 -0.14 -3.16
CA ILE A 243 21.01 0.90 -2.56
C ILE A 243 22.09 0.19 -1.75
N GLU A 244 23.35 0.45 -2.07
CA GLU A 244 24.46 -0.05 -1.27
C GLU A 244 24.37 0.55 0.14
N SER A 245 24.28 -0.32 1.15
CA SER A 245 24.41 0.06 2.54
C SER A 245 25.85 -0.18 2.98
N SER A 246 26.43 0.82 3.64
CA SER A 246 27.75 0.73 4.26
C SER A 246 27.57 0.48 5.75
N SER A 247 27.29 -0.76 6.18
CA SER A 247 27.39 -1.12 7.60
C SER A 247 28.74 -1.79 7.86
N ASN A 248 29.61 -1.07 8.55
CA ASN A 248 30.89 -1.57 9.10
C ASN A 248 30.80 -1.68 10.62
N ASN A 249 29.70 -2.23 11.13
CA ASN A 249 29.52 -2.43 12.58
C ASN A 249 29.97 -3.84 12.97
N SER A 250 30.64 -3.93 14.12
CA SER A 250 31.02 -5.21 14.72
C SER A 250 29.83 -5.97 15.31
N LYS A 251 28.69 -5.29 15.52
CA LYS A 251 27.42 -5.84 16.01
C LYS A 251 26.33 -5.64 14.98
N MET A 252 25.46 -6.63 14.84
CA MET A 252 24.33 -6.62 13.93
C MET A 252 23.05 -6.24 14.66
N ASN A 253 22.30 -5.28 14.13
CA ASN A 253 21.00 -4.88 14.61
C ASN A 253 19.90 -5.67 13.89
N ILE A 254 19.14 -6.45 14.66
CA ILE A 254 18.04 -7.27 14.16
C ILE A 254 16.73 -6.61 14.55
N SER A 255 15.84 -6.41 13.58
CA SER A 255 14.48 -5.93 13.83
C SER A 255 13.47 -7.06 13.78
N PHE A 256 12.39 -6.92 14.54
CA PHE A 256 11.23 -7.79 14.48
C PHE A 256 10.09 -7.05 13.78
N LEU A 257 9.35 -7.74 12.92
CA LEU A 257 8.19 -7.21 12.22
C LEU A 257 7.07 -8.24 12.31
N ASN A 258 6.02 -7.88 13.05
CA ASN A 258 4.80 -8.66 13.12
C ASN A 258 3.65 -7.88 12.49
N HIS A 259 2.92 -8.55 11.60
CA HIS A 259 1.77 -8.03 10.85
C HIS A 259 2.08 -6.93 9.82
N ALA A 260 1.27 -6.88 8.76
CA ALA A 260 1.46 -6.01 7.59
C ALA A 260 1.24 -4.49 7.83
N ALA A 261 0.87 -4.07 9.04
CA ALA A 261 0.47 -2.69 9.34
C ALA A 261 1.64 -1.72 9.57
N GLU A 262 2.81 -2.24 9.95
CA GLU A 262 3.99 -1.41 10.23
C GLU A 262 4.61 -0.80 8.97
N ASP A 263 5.33 0.32 9.12
CA ASP A 263 6.03 0.97 8.00
C ASP A 263 7.40 0.30 7.80
N VAL A 264 7.46 -0.69 6.91
CA VAL A 264 8.68 -1.47 6.56
C VAL A 264 9.90 -0.58 6.28
N TYR A 265 9.69 0.64 5.79
CA TYR A 265 10.77 1.61 5.53
C TYR A 265 11.55 2.04 6.78
N LEU A 266 10.98 1.86 7.98
CA LEU A 266 11.70 2.12 9.24
C LEU A 266 12.81 1.07 9.48
N LEU A 267 12.70 -0.09 8.84
CA LEU A 267 13.60 -1.24 9.01
C LEU A 267 14.71 -1.28 7.95
N LYS A 268 14.75 -0.29 7.04
CA LYS A 268 15.70 -0.25 5.91
C LYS A 268 17.19 -0.20 6.29
N ASN A 269 17.48 0.09 7.55
CA ASN A 269 18.85 0.18 8.09
C ASN A 269 19.15 -0.96 9.08
N ALA A 270 18.26 -1.95 9.21
CA ALA A 270 18.54 -3.14 10.00
C ALA A 270 19.53 -4.04 9.25
N ASP A 271 20.29 -4.86 9.98
CA ASP A 271 21.17 -5.86 9.36
C ASP A 271 20.38 -7.12 8.99
N TYR A 272 19.36 -7.48 9.77
CA TYR A 272 18.35 -8.49 9.43
C TYR A 272 16.98 -8.10 9.98
N VAL A 273 15.91 -8.63 9.37
CA VAL A 273 14.55 -8.51 9.89
C VAL A 273 13.90 -9.88 10.06
N VAL A 274 13.43 -10.18 11.27
CA VAL A 274 12.56 -11.34 11.52
C VAL A 274 11.13 -10.94 11.21
N THR A 275 10.46 -11.65 10.31
CA THR A 275 9.09 -11.35 9.89
C THR A 275 8.15 -12.49 10.25
N VAL A 276 6.90 -12.18 10.62
CA VAL A 276 5.87 -13.18 10.93
C VAL A 276 4.66 -13.02 10.00
N GLY A 277 4.25 -14.13 9.41
CA GLY A 277 3.14 -14.25 8.46
C GLY A 277 3.57 -14.14 7.01
N ASP A 278 2.89 -14.88 6.13
CA ASP A 278 3.22 -15.04 4.72
C ASP A 278 3.23 -13.72 3.95
N ASP A 279 2.17 -12.93 4.04
CA ASP A 279 2.07 -11.64 3.34
C ASP A 279 3.02 -10.58 3.89
N THR A 280 3.16 -10.52 5.22
CA THR A 280 4.11 -9.62 5.88
C THR A 280 5.52 -9.92 5.39
N THR A 281 5.88 -11.20 5.40
CA THR A 281 7.18 -11.71 4.92
C THR A 281 7.39 -11.38 3.45
N LEU A 282 6.39 -11.60 2.59
CA LEU A 282 6.48 -11.33 1.15
C LEU A 282 6.69 -9.83 0.87
N VAL A 283 5.89 -8.96 1.48
CA VAL A 283 5.97 -7.49 1.26
C VAL A 283 7.25 -6.93 1.89
N ALA A 284 7.62 -7.39 3.08
CA ALA A 284 8.84 -6.95 3.74
C ALA A 284 10.07 -7.36 2.94
N ALA A 285 10.17 -8.61 2.50
CA ALA A 285 11.26 -9.09 1.66
C ALA A 285 11.41 -8.26 0.39
N ASP A 286 10.30 -8.01 -0.31
CA ASP A 286 10.30 -7.21 -1.54
C ASP A 286 10.87 -5.80 -1.28
N ILE A 287 10.36 -5.09 -0.28
CA ILE A 287 10.82 -3.72 0.01
C ILE A 287 12.26 -3.70 0.49
N LEU A 288 12.62 -4.58 1.44
CA LEU A 288 13.93 -4.62 2.08
C LEU A 288 15.04 -5.09 1.14
N TYR A 289 14.70 -5.81 0.07
CA TYR A 289 15.62 -6.14 -1.02
C TYR A 289 16.34 -4.90 -1.58
N ARG A 290 15.64 -3.77 -1.70
CA ARG A 290 16.23 -2.50 -2.20
C ARG A 290 17.27 -1.90 -1.27
N PHE A 291 17.36 -2.38 -0.04
CA PHE A 291 18.29 -1.90 0.98
C PHE A 291 19.33 -2.96 1.35
N ASN A 292 19.37 -4.08 0.61
CA ASN A 292 20.22 -5.23 0.90
C ASN A 292 20.04 -5.76 2.33
N VAL A 293 18.80 -5.71 2.84
CA VAL A 293 18.46 -6.21 4.17
C VAL A 293 17.85 -7.61 4.02
N PRO A 294 18.52 -8.68 4.47
CA PRO A 294 17.97 -10.02 4.50
C PRO A 294 16.89 -10.20 5.58
N ILE A 295 16.01 -11.18 5.34
CA ILE A 295 14.92 -11.50 6.26
C ILE A 295 15.01 -12.94 6.79
N ILE A 296 14.50 -13.14 8.00
CA ILE A 296 14.18 -14.46 8.55
C ILE A 296 12.65 -14.53 8.66
N GLY A 297 11.99 -15.12 7.67
CA GLY A 297 10.54 -15.21 7.61
C GLY A 297 10.01 -16.43 8.33
N ILE A 298 9.02 -16.24 9.21
CA ILE A 298 8.24 -17.28 9.87
C ILE A 298 6.86 -17.27 9.21
N THR A 299 6.54 -18.34 8.48
CA THR A 299 5.34 -18.45 7.63
C THR A 299 4.62 -19.76 7.90
N ASP A 300 3.37 -19.90 7.47
CA ASP A 300 2.58 -21.14 7.62
C ASP A 300 2.02 -21.68 6.29
N GLY A 301 2.30 -20.95 5.19
CA GLY A 301 1.94 -21.34 3.82
C GLY A 301 0.62 -20.75 3.33
N ASP A 302 -0.02 -19.82 4.07
CA ASP A 302 -1.32 -19.21 3.74
C ASP A 302 -1.27 -18.00 2.78
N LEU A 303 -0.29 -17.97 1.89
CA LEU A 303 0.03 -16.82 1.03
C LEU A 303 -1.16 -16.29 0.19
N ASP A 304 -1.50 -15.00 0.35
CA ASP A 304 -2.59 -14.35 -0.39
C ASP A 304 -2.14 -13.76 -1.74
N GLN A 305 -0.87 -13.89 -2.13
CA GLN A 305 -0.31 -13.36 -3.39
C GLN A 305 -0.55 -11.85 -3.57
N VAL A 306 -0.15 -11.05 -2.57
CA VAL A 306 -0.37 -9.59 -2.55
C VAL A 306 0.51 -8.80 -3.53
N VAL A 307 1.56 -9.43 -4.07
CA VAL A 307 2.44 -8.94 -5.16
C VAL A 307 2.74 -10.10 -6.13
N GLU A 308 2.98 -9.82 -7.41
CA GLU A 308 3.20 -10.88 -8.43
C GLU A 308 4.52 -11.64 -8.23
N ASN A 309 5.62 -10.91 -8.04
CA ASN A 309 6.95 -11.47 -7.82
C ASN A 309 7.60 -10.71 -6.66
N GLY A 310 7.90 -11.41 -5.56
CA GLY A 310 8.61 -10.85 -4.43
C GLY A 310 10.11 -11.11 -4.51
N PHE A 311 10.92 -10.06 -4.33
CA PHE A 311 12.37 -10.17 -4.26
C PHE A 311 12.84 -10.55 -2.85
N LYS A 312 14.00 -11.17 -2.74
CA LYS A 312 14.59 -11.61 -1.47
C LYS A 312 16.10 -11.36 -1.53
N THR A 313 16.64 -10.76 -0.49
CA THR A 313 18.08 -10.50 -0.38
C THR A 313 18.80 -11.81 -0.12
N SER A 314 20.00 -12.00 -0.70
CA SER A 314 20.85 -13.15 -0.38
C SER A 314 21.08 -13.26 1.13
N GLY A 315 21.20 -14.49 1.63
CA GLY A 315 21.26 -14.76 3.07
C GLY A 315 19.90 -14.73 3.80
N SER A 316 18.79 -14.45 3.10
CA SER A 316 17.44 -14.59 3.66
C SER A 316 17.08 -16.08 3.88
N MET A 317 16.26 -16.31 4.91
CA MET A 317 15.80 -17.63 5.32
C MET A 317 14.29 -17.59 5.55
N ILE A 318 13.53 -18.46 4.88
CA ILE A 318 12.09 -18.62 5.14
C ILE A 318 11.88 -19.96 5.81
N ILE A 319 11.21 -19.94 6.96
CA ILE A 319 10.85 -21.10 7.75
C ILE A 319 9.33 -21.24 7.67
N GLU A 320 8.90 -22.19 6.85
CA GLU A 320 7.49 -22.49 6.62
C GLU A 320 7.05 -23.60 7.58
N LEU A 321 6.15 -23.27 8.49
CA LEU A 321 5.58 -24.12 9.53
C LEU A 321 4.29 -24.79 9.02
N GLU A 322 3.72 -25.68 9.82
CA GLU A 322 2.34 -26.14 9.59
C GLU A 322 1.34 -24.97 9.77
N SER A 323 0.20 -25.03 9.10
CA SER A 323 -0.81 -23.96 9.12
C SER A 323 -1.24 -23.58 10.54
N GLY A 324 -1.28 -22.27 10.83
CA GLY A 324 -1.65 -21.66 12.10
C GLY A 324 -0.54 -21.55 13.14
N TRP A 325 0.69 -21.96 12.82
CA TRP A 325 1.81 -21.95 13.77
C TRP A 325 2.69 -20.70 13.71
N ASP A 326 2.65 -19.94 12.62
CA ASP A 326 3.46 -18.73 12.43
C ASP A 326 3.25 -17.69 13.54
N ASP A 327 1.99 -17.39 13.88
CA ASP A 327 1.65 -16.43 14.93
C ASP A 327 2.12 -16.93 16.31
N ILE A 328 1.94 -18.22 16.62
CA ILE A 328 2.33 -18.83 17.91
C ILE A 328 3.86 -18.82 18.07
N VAL A 329 4.58 -19.27 17.04
CA VAL A 329 6.04 -19.31 17.03
C VAL A 329 6.61 -17.89 17.02
N GLY A 330 6.03 -17.00 16.22
CA GLY A 330 6.40 -15.60 16.16
C GLY A 330 6.30 -14.91 17.51
N GLU A 331 5.20 -15.12 18.25
CA GLU A 331 5.01 -14.60 19.60
C GLU A 331 6.10 -15.11 20.57
N LYS A 332 6.41 -16.41 20.52
CA LYS A 332 7.49 -16.98 21.33
C LYS A 332 8.85 -16.36 21.01
N ILE A 333 9.21 -16.24 19.73
CA ILE A 333 10.45 -15.60 19.30
C ILE A 333 10.52 -14.15 19.83
N PHE A 334 9.41 -13.42 19.75
CA PHE A 334 9.34 -12.04 20.24
C PHE A 334 9.58 -11.92 21.75
N PHE A 335 9.00 -12.80 22.56
CA PHE A 335 9.20 -12.73 24.01
C PHE A 335 10.51 -13.37 24.48
N GLU A 336 10.93 -14.48 23.89
CA GLU A 336 12.10 -15.23 24.33
C GLU A 336 13.41 -14.62 23.82
N LEU A 337 13.50 -14.21 22.55
CA LEU A 337 14.73 -13.64 21.98
C LEU A 337 14.72 -12.11 22.06
N PHE A 338 13.64 -11.49 21.60
CA PHE A 338 13.53 -10.03 21.57
C PHE A 338 13.14 -9.40 22.91
N LYS A 339 12.76 -10.19 23.92
CA LYS A 339 12.33 -9.72 25.24
C LYS A 339 11.22 -8.66 25.16
N GLY A 340 10.32 -8.81 24.17
CA GLY A 340 9.22 -7.89 23.92
C GLY A 340 9.63 -6.54 23.29
N LYS A 341 10.83 -6.43 22.72
CA LYS A 341 11.32 -5.22 22.02
C LYS A 341 11.31 -5.43 20.50
N GLN A 342 11.16 -4.35 19.73
CA GLN A 342 11.18 -4.45 18.26
C GLN A 342 12.58 -4.59 17.67
N THR A 343 13.63 -4.38 18.46
CA THR A 343 15.02 -4.46 18.02
C THR A 343 15.90 -5.11 19.07
N LEU A 344 16.94 -5.80 18.60
CA LEU A 344 18.00 -6.37 19.43
C LEU A 344 19.35 -6.30 18.69
N GLU A 345 20.45 -6.31 19.43
CA GLU A 345 21.80 -6.41 18.87
C GLU A 345 22.36 -7.82 19.10
N ILE A 346 22.98 -8.41 18.08
CA ILE A 346 23.69 -9.69 18.16
C ILE A 346 25.12 -9.57 17.62
N ASP A 347 25.95 -10.53 17.99
CA ASP A 347 27.31 -10.67 17.48
C ASP A 347 27.42 -11.69 16.32
N ASP A 348 26.54 -12.71 16.28
CA ASP A 348 26.59 -13.81 15.30
C ASP A 348 25.19 -14.21 14.80
N ILE A 349 24.94 -13.96 13.51
CA ILE A 349 23.68 -14.30 12.83
C ILE A 349 23.42 -15.81 12.77
N GLU A 350 24.44 -16.63 12.62
CA GLU A 350 24.26 -18.08 12.54
C GLU A 350 23.88 -18.65 13.91
N ASN A 351 24.42 -18.08 15.00
CA ASN A 351 23.93 -18.40 16.34
C ASN A 351 22.47 -17.99 16.54
N PHE A 352 22.10 -16.80 16.10
CA PHE A 352 20.74 -16.31 16.22
C PHE A 352 19.73 -17.17 15.43
N LYS A 353 20.08 -17.58 14.20
CA LYS A 353 19.27 -18.54 13.42
C LYS A 353 19.09 -19.88 14.15
N ARG A 354 20.14 -20.40 14.81
CA ARG A 354 20.06 -21.62 15.62
C ARG A 354 19.12 -21.47 16.82
N GLU A 355 19.14 -20.32 17.49
CA GLU A 355 18.24 -20.02 18.61
C GLU A 355 16.76 -19.98 18.16
N ILE A 356 16.47 -19.38 17.00
CA ILE A 356 15.14 -19.42 16.39
C ILE A 356 14.70 -20.87 16.13
N LEU A 357 15.56 -21.68 15.51
CA LEU A 357 15.25 -23.09 15.24
C LEU A 357 15.06 -23.90 16.53
N HIS A 358 15.78 -23.58 17.60
CA HIS A 358 15.60 -24.22 18.90
C HIS A 358 14.20 -23.95 19.47
N ILE A 359 13.71 -22.71 19.39
CA ILE A 359 12.35 -22.35 19.81
C ILE A 359 11.31 -23.13 19.01
N ILE A 360 11.49 -23.23 17.70
CA ILE A 360 10.57 -23.97 16.81
C ILE A 360 10.54 -25.46 17.17
N ASN A 361 11.71 -26.09 17.30
CA ASN A 361 11.82 -27.51 17.67
C ASN A 361 11.15 -27.82 19.01
N ASN A 362 11.29 -26.92 20.00
CA ASN A 362 10.65 -27.06 21.32
C ASN A 362 9.14 -26.84 21.28
N THR A 363 8.61 -26.28 20.20
CA THR A 363 7.17 -26.00 20.02
C THR A 363 6.49 -27.11 19.20
N ALA A 364 7.23 -28.15 18.79
CA ALA A 364 6.76 -29.36 18.09
C ALA A 364 6.10 -29.12 16.71
N ALA A 365 6.29 -27.93 16.13
CA ALA A 365 5.88 -27.65 14.76
C ALA A 365 6.85 -28.32 13.77
N LYS A 366 6.33 -29.04 12.77
CA LYS A 366 7.14 -29.40 11.60
C LYS A 366 7.37 -28.16 10.76
N TYR A 367 8.52 -28.09 10.12
CA TYR A 367 8.86 -26.97 9.25
C TYR A 367 9.75 -27.38 8.07
N TYR A 368 9.74 -26.53 7.05
CA TYR A 368 10.64 -26.58 5.90
C TYR A 368 11.40 -25.26 5.81
N ILE A 369 12.70 -25.35 5.51
CA ILE A 369 13.53 -24.16 5.33
C ILE A 369 13.74 -23.94 3.83
N LYS A 370 13.45 -22.73 3.35
CA LYS A 370 13.82 -22.23 2.03
C LYS A 370 14.88 -21.15 2.22
N GLN A 371 16.10 -21.40 1.75
CA GLN A 371 17.18 -20.41 1.79
C GLN A 371 17.43 -19.82 0.41
N THR A 372 17.69 -18.53 0.33
CA THR A 372 18.28 -17.91 -0.87
C THR A 372 19.78 -18.10 -0.82
N LEU A 373 20.31 -18.91 -1.74
CA LEU A 373 21.75 -19.09 -1.93
C LEU A 373 22.36 -17.80 -2.49
N ASP A 374 23.59 -17.50 -2.09
CA ASP A 374 24.42 -16.50 -2.74
C ASP A 374 24.63 -16.94 -4.20
N SER A 375 24.11 -16.15 -5.15
CA SER A 375 24.32 -16.37 -6.59
C SER A 375 25.69 -15.85 -7.03
#